data_AF-A2EFR9-F1
#
_entry.id   AF-A2EFR9-F1
#
_cell.length_a   1.000
_cell.length_b   1.000
_cell.length_c   1.000
_cell.angle_alpha   90.00
_cell.angle_beta   90.00
_cell.angle_gamma   90.00
#
_symmetry.space_group_name_H-M   'P 1'
#
loop_
_entity.id
_entity.type
_entity.pdbx_description
1 polymer ?
#
loop_
_entity_poly.entity_id
_entity_poly.type
_entity_poly.pdbx_seq_one_letter_code
_entity_poly.pdbx_strand_id
1 'polypeptide(L)'
;MLGGVFSNKTEAKNINTKYKYSILNEINDEFRDNDRKFTFALFYPELKLYNIWQQSNNPLNEPKKWTTNNYYKVQGYRNFTTLADRKHEKCNWGGLVLSHTENLIDGCPGGEDWYFTIGYVGRPWFSVTDKIPSNDSPVNVVSMWVKVINDKYTIIQSCMCKYFNNNHLEYLSFIILFLCE
;
A
#
# COMPACT_ATOMS: atom_id res chain seq x y z
N MET A 1 -17.35 -0.19 6.27
CA MET A 1 -16.02 -0.30 6.89
C MET A 1 -15.65 1.06 7.44
N LEU A 2 -15.19 1.14 8.69
CA LEU A 2 -14.66 2.35 9.28
C LEU A 2 -13.14 2.40 9.02
N GLY A 3 -12.70 3.53 8.47
CA GLY A 3 -11.32 3.87 8.15
C GLY A 3 -11.22 5.39 8.13
N GLY A 4 -10.19 5.95 7.52
CA GLY A 4 -10.08 7.40 7.41
C GLY A 4 -8.70 7.88 7.05
N VAL A 5 -8.48 9.16 7.31
CA VAL A 5 -7.24 9.86 6.98
C VAL A 5 -6.26 9.87 8.15
N PHE A 6 -4.97 9.97 7.84
CA PHE A 6 -3.93 10.16 8.84
C PHE A 6 -3.83 11.64 9.21
N SER A 7 -3.43 11.97 10.45
CA SER A 7 -3.29 13.38 10.84
C SER A 7 -2.08 14.03 10.16
N ASN A 8 -1.05 13.24 9.85
CA ASN A 8 0.13 13.67 9.12
C ASN A 8 0.88 12.48 8.49
N LYS A 9 1.90 12.77 7.68
CA LYS A 9 2.72 11.75 7.02
C LYS A 9 3.59 10.93 7.97
N THR A 10 3.94 11.46 9.15
CA THR A 10 4.70 10.71 10.16
C THR A 10 3.83 9.60 10.73
N GLU A 11 2.58 9.90 11.07
CA GLU A 11 1.57 8.92 11.48
C GLU A 11 1.32 7.87 10.39
N ALA A 12 1.24 8.29 9.13
CA ALA A 12 1.05 7.37 8.00
C ALA A 12 2.19 6.37 7.80
N LYS A 13 3.40 6.64 8.32
CA LYS A 13 4.54 5.71 8.23
C LYS A 13 4.48 4.59 9.28
N ASN A 14 3.98 4.90 10.47
CA ASN A 14 3.90 3.99 11.59
C ASN A 14 2.77 4.39 12.55
N ILE A 15 1.77 3.54 12.69
CA ILE A 15 0.70 3.70 13.66
C ILE A 15 0.04 2.34 13.93
N ASN A 16 -0.43 2.15 15.15
CA ASN A 16 -1.24 1.01 15.54
C ASN A 16 -2.40 1.48 16.43
N THR A 17 -3.50 1.87 15.80
CA THR A 17 -4.71 2.33 16.50
C THR A 17 -5.95 1.70 15.88
N LYS A 18 -7.10 1.84 16.55
CA LYS A 18 -8.38 1.41 16.01
C LYS A 18 -8.64 2.11 14.65
N TYR A 19 -8.86 1.32 13.60
CA TYR A 19 -9.07 1.75 12.21
C TYR A 19 -7.86 2.28 11.42
N LYS A 20 -6.70 2.49 12.05
CA LYS A 20 -5.48 2.95 11.36
C LYS A 20 -4.27 2.14 11.77
N TYR A 21 -3.66 1.49 10.78
CA TYR A 21 -2.46 0.68 10.93
C TYR A 21 -1.46 0.99 9.82
N SER A 22 -0.18 1.09 10.17
CA SER A 22 0.93 1.21 9.22
C SER A 22 2.23 0.73 9.85
N ILE A 23 3.04 0.01 9.07
CA ILE A 23 4.42 -0.39 9.39
C ILE A 23 5.36 -0.06 8.21
N LEU A 24 5.02 0.95 7.40
CA LEU A 24 5.77 1.26 6.16
C LEU A 24 7.26 1.56 6.42
N ASN A 25 7.59 2.13 7.58
CA ASN A 25 8.97 2.38 8.01
C ASN A 25 9.73 1.14 8.49
N GLU A 26 9.03 0.03 8.74
CA GLU A 26 9.63 -1.25 9.18
C GLU A 26 9.85 -2.22 8.01
N ILE A 27 9.28 -1.94 6.84
CA ILE A 27 9.49 -2.75 5.63
C ILE A 27 10.94 -2.61 5.17
N ASN A 28 11.73 -3.63 5.45
CA ASN A 28 13.16 -3.73 5.16
C ASN A 28 13.45 -4.93 4.23
N ASP A 29 14.72 -5.21 3.96
CA ASP A 29 15.13 -6.25 3.01
C ASP A 29 14.63 -7.67 3.35
N GLU A 30 14.20 -7.93 4.59
CA GLU A 30 13.62 -9.21 5.01
C GLU A 30 12.22 -9.47 4.42
N PHE A 31 11.58 -8.46 3.83
CA PHE A 31 10.30 -8.58 3.12
C PHE A 31 10.48 -8.77 1.60
N ARG A 32 11.71 -8.87 1.12
CA ARG A 32 11.98 -9.15 -0.29
C ARG A 32 11.72 -10.62 -0.59
N ASP A 33 11.25 -10.88 -1.80
CA ASP A 33 11.13 -12.21 -2.38
C ASP A 33 12.51 -12.77 -2.78
N ASN A 34 12.55 -14.01 -3.26
CA ASN A 34 13.79 -14.68 -3.68
C ASN A 34 14.55 -13.94 -4.80
N ASP A 35 13.86 -13.10 -5.58
CA ASP A 35 14.45 -12.25 -6.62
C ASP A 35 14.98 -10.90 -6.08
N ARG A 36 15.01 -10.74 -4.75
CA ARG A 36 15.41 -9.54 -4.02
C ARG A 36 14.51 -8.32 -4.31
N LYS A 37 13.25 -8.51 -4.70
CA LYS A 37 12.26 -7.43 -4.85
C LYS A 37 11.15 -7.54 -3.82
N PHE A 38 10.48 -6.43 -3.53
CA PHE A 38 9.26 -6.46 -2.74
C PHE A 38 8.08 -6.84 -3.63
N THR A 39 7.24 -7.76 -3.16
CA THR A 39 5.93 -8.03 -3.76
C THR A 39 4.87 -7.36 -2.92
N PHE A 40 4.12 -6.43 -3.50
CA PHE A 40 3.06 -5.69 -2.83
C PHE A 40 1.68 -6.01 -3.42
N ALA A 41 0.65 -5.81 -2.61
CA ALA A 41 -0.73 -5.70 -3.09
C ALA A 41 -1.38 -4.40 -2.58
N LEU A 42 -2.16 -3.76 -3.44
CA LEU A 42 -2.95 -2.57 -3.14
C LEU A 42 -4.40 -2.94 -3.37
N PHE A 43 -5.22 -2.83 -2.34
CA PHE A 43 -6.60 -3.29 -2.35
C PHE A 43 -7.55 -2.18 -1.93
N TYR A 44 -8.64 -2.06 -2.70
CA TYR A 44 -9.77 -1.17 -2.44
C TYR A 44 -11.00 -2.04 -2.15
N PRO A 45 -11.28 -2.39 -0.88
CA PRO A 45 -12.36 -3.30 -0.53
C PRO A 45 -13.74 -2.84 -1.03
N GLU A 46 -14.00 -1.54 -0.93
CA GLU A 46 -15.28 -0.93 -1.35
C GLU A 46 -15.49 -0.97 -2.87
N LEU A 47 -14.41 -0.92 -3.65
CA LEU A 47 -14.45 -0.93 -5.11
C LEU A 47 -14.28 -2.34 -5.69
N LYS A 48 -13.87 -3.32 -4.87
CA LYS A 48 -13.48 -4.67 -5.31
C LYS A 48 -12.39 -4.65 -6.39
N LEU A 49 -11.47 -3.68 -6.29
CA LEU A 49 -10.34 -3.53 -7.19
C LEU A 49 -9.03 -3.75 -6.43
N TYR A 50 -8.04 -4.35 -7.09
CA TYR A 50 -6.71 -4.50 -6.54
C TYR A 50 -5.63 -4.53 -7.62
N ASN A 51 -4.42 -4.19 -7.20
CA ASN A 51 -3.20 -4.34 -7.98
C ASN A 51 -2.21 -5.20 -7.18
N ILE A 52 -1.54 -6.14 -7.84
CA ILE A 52 -0.45 -6.94 -7.27
C ILE A 52 0.76 -6.76 -8.19
N TRP A 53 1.86 -6.30 -7.64
CA TRP A 53 3.07 -5.99 -8.41
C TRP A 53 4.32 -6.20 -7.56
N GLN A 54 5.45 -6.15 -8.24
CA GLN A 54 6.77 -6.13 -7.65
C GLN A 54 7.45 -4.78 -7.88
N GLN A 55 8.27 -4.33 -6.94
CA GLN A 55 9.20 -3.22 -7.12
C GLN A 55 10.48 -3.42 -6.31
N SER A 56 11.58 -2.83 -6.77
CA SER A 56 12.90 -2.98 -6.15
C SER A 56 13.02 -2.22 -4.84
N ASN A 57 12.39 -1.07 -4.67
CA ASN A 57 12.58 -0.26 -3.46
C ASN A 57 11.32 -0.27 -2.59
N ASN A 58 11.51 -0.12 -1.28
CA ASN A 58 10.40 0.30 -0.40
C ASN A 58 9.87 1.64 -0.96
N PRO A 59 8.53 1.82 -1.10
CA PRO A 59 7.96 3.08 -1.57
C PRO A 59 8.43 4.33 -0.82
N LEU A 60 8.83 4.22 0.44
CA LEU A 60 9.40 5.32 1.22
C LEU A 60 10.82 5.73 0.79
N ASN A 61 11.51 4.87 0.04
CA ASN A 61 12.86 5.07 -0.48
C ASN A 61 12.87 5.36 -1.98
N GLU A 62 11.71 5.32 -2.65
CA GLU A 62 11.58 5.78 -4.03
C GLU A 62 11.75 7.30 -4.11
N PRO A 63 12.28 7.85 -5.23
CA PRO A 63 12.29 9.28 -5.45
C PRO A 63 10.88 9.87 -5.36
N LYS A 64 10.79 11.09 -4.82
CA LYS A 64 9.52 11.83 -4.84
C LYS A 64 9.08 12.03 -6.28
N LYS A 65 7.84 11.67 -6.61
CA LYS A 65 7.30 11.84 -7.96
C LYS A 65 7.39 13.29 -8.41
N TRP A 66 7.75 13.49 -9.66
CA TRP A 66 7.69 14.80 -10.33
C TRP A 66 6.53 14.82 -11.29
N THR A 67 5.86 15.95 -11.36
CA THR A 67 4.73 16.19 -12.24
C THR A 67 5.23 16.69 -13.59
N THR A 68 5.45 15.75 -14.51
CA THR A 68 6.01 16.04 -15.84
C THR A 68 5.11 15.56 -16.97
N ASN A 69 4.03 14.83 -16.66
CA ASN A 69 3.22 14.05 -17.60
C ASN A 69 4.04 13.02 -18.41
N ASN A 70 5.28 12.74 -17.99
CA ASN A 70 6.09 11.64 -18.49
C ASN A 70 6.00 10.47 -17.51
N TYR A 71 5.01 9.61 -17.74
CA TYR A 71 4.71 8.46 -16.90
C TYR A 71 5.82 7.42 -16.95
N TYR A 72 6.20 6.88 -15.79
CA TYR A 72 7.20 5.82 -15.69
C TYR A 72 6.72 4.68 -14.80
N LYS A 73 7.51 3.62 -14.73
CA LYS A 73 7.31 2.53 -13.77
C LYS A 73 8.43 2.58 -12.74
N VAL A 74 8.14 2.26 -11.49
CA VAL A 74 9.16 2.15 -10.44
C VAL A 74 10.24 1.14 -10.81
N GLN A 75 11.42 1.27 -10.20
CA GLN A 75 12.51 0.35 -10.47
C GLN A 75 12.09 -1.09 -10.15
N GLY A 76 12.45 -2.04 -11.02
CA GLY A 76 12.14 -3.45 -10.84
C GLY A 76 10.66 -3.80 -11.02
N TYR A 77 9.83 -2.86 -11.50
CA TYR A 77 8.40 -3.06 -11.73
C TYR A 77 8.13 -4.35 -12.51
N ARG A 78 7.32 -5.22 -11.91
CA ARG A 78 6.73 -6.38 -12.58
C ARG A 78 5.28 -6.50 -12.15
N ASN A 79 4.38 -6.56 -13.12
CA ASN A 79 2.97 -6.71 -12.85
C ASN A 79 2.60 -8.19 -12.66
N PHE A 80 1.74 -8.49 -11.69
CA PHE A 80 1.03 -9.77 -11.59
C PHE A 80 -0.46 -9.60 -11.87
N THR A 81 -1.07 -8.53 -11.35
CA THR A 81 -2.47 -8.20 -11.61
C THR A 81 -2.68 -6.69 -11.49
N THR A 82 -3.48 -6.11 -12.37
CA THR A 82 -3.89 -4.70 -12.29
C THR A 82 -5.37 -4.60 -12.61
N LEU A 83 -6.21 -4.43 -11.59
CA LEU A 83 -7.65 -4.17 -11.76
C LEU A 83 -7.99 -2.70 -11.54
N ALA A 84 -7.23 -2.00 -10.70
CA ALA A 84 -7.29 -0.55 -10.59
C ALA A 84 -6.26 0.06 -11.56
N ASP A 85 -6.65 0.25 -12.83
CA ASP A 85 -5.73 0.76 -13.86
C ASP A 85 -6.03 2.22 -14.23
N ARG A 86 -7.28 2.67 -14.13
CA ARG A 86 -7.87 3.96 -14.59
C ARG A 86 -7.52 4.43 -16.02
N LYS A 87 -6.29 4.23 -16.50
CA LYS A 87 -5.72 4.67 -17.78
C LYS A 87 -6.10 6.12 -18.08
N HIS A 88 -5.74 7.02 -17.18
CA HIS A 88 -6.11 8.43 -17.25
C HIS A 88 -4.96 9.29 -17.75
N GLU A 89 -5.28 10.35 -18.48
CA GLU A 89 -4.30 11.27 -19.07
C GLU A 89 -3.43 12.02 -18.06
N LYS A 90 -3.79 11.98 -16.77
CA LYS A 90 -3.09 12.61 -15.62
C LYS A 90 -2.46 11.62 -14.65
N CYS A 91 -2.74 10.34 -14.82
CA CYS A 91 -2.24 9.28 -13.94
C CYS A 91 -2.38 7.91 -14.58
N ASN A 92 -1.24 7.23 -14.68
CA ASN A 92 -1.15 5.82 -15.03
C ASN A 92 -0.54 5.05 -13.86
N TRP A 93 -1.13 3.91 -13.52
CA TRP A 93 -0.59 3.01 -12.50
C TRP A 93 0.85 2.64 -12.84
N GLY A 94 1.80 2.82 -11.92
CA GLY A 94 3.22 2.53 -12.19
C GLY A 94 4.01 1.91 -11.04
N GLY A 95 3.32 1.49 -9.98
CA GLY A 95 3.93 1.16 -8.69
C GLY A 95 4.03 2.39 -7.79
N LEU A 96 4.31 2.18 -6.50
CA LEU A 96 4.21 3.22 -5.48
C LEU A 96 5.53 3.99 -5.32
N VAL A 97 5.41 5.32 -5.35
CA VAL A 97 6.51 6.29 -5.15
C VAL A 97 6.18 7.29 -4.05
N LEU A 98 7.19 7.93 -3.47
CA LEU A 98 6.99 9.08 -2.58
C LEU A 98 6.18 10.17 -3.29
N SER A 99 5.21 10.75 -2.58
CA SER A 99 4.25 11.69 -3.18
C SER A 99 4.31 13.11 -2.59
N HIS A 100 3.40 13.97 -3.04
CA HIS A 100 3.27 15.40 -2.71
C HIS A 100 2.63 15.63 -1.33
N THR A 101 2.24 16.86 -1.00
CA THR A 101 1.86 17.27 0.37
C THR A 101 0.69 16.48 0.97
N GLU A 102 -0.22 15.98 0.14
CA GLU A 102 -1.55 15.47 0.50
C GLU A 102 -1.55 14.00 0.95
N ASN A 103 -0.51 13.25 0.59
CA ASN A 103 -0.39 11.83 0.89
C ASN A 103 1.08 11.40 1.01
N LEU A 104 1.30 10.25 1.61
CA LEU A 104 2.65 9.74 1.83
C LEU A 104 3.25 9.17 0.54
N ILE A 105 2.53 8.27 -0.12
CA ILE A 105 2.92 7.61 -1.37
C ILE A 105 1.71 7.50 -2.30
N ASP A 106 1.99 7.35 -3.59
CA ASP A 106 0.99 7.26 -4.64
C ASP A 106 1.50 6.42 -5.81
N GLY A 107 0.56 5.86 -6.57
CA GLY A 107 0.82 4.96 -7.70
C GLY A 107 0.83 5.62 -9.08
N CYS A 108 0.83 6.96 -9.16
CA CYS A 108 0.89 7.73 -10.40
C CYS A 108 2.29 8.38 -10.63
N PRO A 109 3.39 7.61 -10.75
CA PRO A 109 4.71 8.16 -11.05
C PRO A 109 4.69 8.96 -12.36
N GLY A 110 5.15 10.22 -12.30
CA GLY A 110 5.12 11.15 -13.43
C GLY A 110 3.80 11.92 -13.61
N GLY A 111 2.75 11.56 -12.86
CA GLY A 111 1.41 12.13 -13.00
C GLY A 111 1.01 13.15 -11.94
N GLU A 112 0.05 14.00 -12.31
CA GLU A 112 -0.50 15.12 -11.52
C GLU A 112 -1.47 14.67 -10.43
N ASP A 113 -2.27 13.66 -10.72
CA ASP A 113 -3.27 13.16 -9.78
C ASP A 113 -2.71 12.08 -8.85
N TRP A 114 -3.51 11.70 -7.85
CA TRP A 114 -3.14 10.73 -6.81
C TRP A 114 -4.20 9.64 -6.63
N TYR A 115 -4.58 9.00 -7.72
CA TYR A 115 -5.66 8.01 -7.72
C TYR A 115 -5.30 6.70 -7.01
N PHE A 116 -4.05 6.49 -6.62
CA PHE A 116 -3.63 5.26 -5.94
C PHE A 116 -2.97 5.58 -4.59
N THR A 117 -3.60 6.47 -3.85
CA THR A 117 -3.02 7.08 -2.66
C THR A 117 -2.93 6.11 -1.48
N ILE A 118 -1.81 6.17 -0.76
CA ILE A 118 -1.67 5.60 0.59
C ILE A 118 -1.14 6.68 1.52
N GLY A 119 -1.63 6.70 2.76
CA GLY A 119 -1.19 7.68 3.75
C GLY A 119 -1.78 9.08 3.50
N TYR A 120 -3.03 9.17 3.03
CA TYR A 120 -3.72 10.43 2.79
C TYR A 120 -3.95 11.20 4.09
N VAL A 121 -3.70 12.52 4.06
CA VAL A 121 -3.78 13.39 5.26
C VAL A 121 -4.99 14.34 5.26
N GLY A 122 -6.01 14.06 4.43
CA GLY A 122 -7.30 14.75 4.52
C GLY A 122 -7.33 16.16 3.93
N ARG A 123 -6.53 16.47 2.91
CA ARG A 123 -6.77 17.69 2.11
C ARG A 123 -8.17 17.62 1.49
N PRO A 124 -8.94 18.72 1.39
CA PRO A 124 -10.23 18.67 0.71
C PRO A 124 -10.10 18.26 -0.76
N TRP A 125 -10.92 17.32 -1.21
CA TRP A 125 -11.06 16.93 -2.61
C TRP A 125 -12.53 17.05 -3.03
N PHE A 126 -12.85 18.02 -3.89
CA PHE A 126 -14.21 18.30 -4.40
C PHE A 126 -15.33 18.15 -3.34
N SER A 127 -15.21 18.86 -2.21
CA SER A 127 -16.11 18.84 -1.03
C SER A 127 -16.06 17.62 -0.12
N VAL A 128 -15.31 16.58 -0.47
CA VAL A 128 -15.12 15.41 0.39
C VAL A 128 -13.95 15.68 1.35
N THR A 129 -14.29 15.82 2.63
CA THR A 129 -13.34 15.73 3.75
C THR A 129 -13.48 14.32 4.33
N ASP A 130 -12.38 13.70 4.76
CA ASP A 130 -12.39 12.40 5.47
C ASP A 130 -12.59 11.13 4.62
N LYS A 131 -12.46 11.22 3.29
CA LYS A 131 -12.34 10.04 2.42
C LYS A 131 -10.99 9.99 1.73
N ILE A 132 -10.61 8.80 1.32
CA ILE A 132 -9.35 8.51 0.65
C ILE A 132 -9.63 8.47 -0.87
N PRO A 133 -8.96 9.30 -1.69
CA PRO A 133 -9.04 9.20 -3.15
C PRO A 133 -8.50 7.84 -3.64
N SER A 134 -9.31 7.05 -4.33
CA SER A 134 -8.95 5.68 -4.73
C SER A 134 -9.62 5.33 -6.05
N ASN A 135 -8.83 5.21 -7.11
CA ASN A 135 -9.28 4.91 -8.46
C ASN A 135 -10.50 5.78 -8.88
N ASP A 136 -10.35 7.11 -8.75
CA ASP A 136 -11.41 8.13 -8.94
C ASP A 136 -12.57 8.14 -7.96
N SER A 137 -12.53 7.31 -6.94
CA SER A 137 -13.65 7.17 -6.01
C SER A 137 -13.21 7.55 -4.60
N PRO A 138 -14.04 8.27 -3.83
CA PRO A 138 -13.80 8.48 -2.41
C PRO A 138 -14.14 7.18 -1.65
N VAL A 139 -13.18 6.59 -0.95
CA VAL A 139 -13.37 5.37 -0.14
C VAL A 139 -13.04 5.62 1.34
N ASN A 140 -13.55 4.76 2.22
CA ASN A 140 -13.21 4.76 3.65
C ASN A 140 -11.91 3.99 3.91
N VAL A 141 -11.65 2.93 3.16
CA VAL A 141 -10.56 2.00 3.42
C VAL A 141 -9.73 1.73 2.17
N VAL A 142 -8.42 1.79 2.36
CA VAL A 142 -7.42 1.27 1.43
C VAL A 142 -6.48 0.38 2.21
N SER A 143 -6.09 -0.76 1.63
CA SER A 143 -5.15 -1.68 2.25
C SER A 143 -3.95 -1.90 1.34
N MET A 144 -2.76 -1.70 1.90
CA MET A 144 -1.50 -2.06 1.26
C MET A 144 -0.88 -3.25 2.01
N TRP A 145 -0.41 -4.22 1.24
CA TRP A 145 0.12 -5.48 1.72
C TRP A 145 1.52 -5.66 1.18
N VAL A 146 2.40 -6.27 1.96
CA VAL A 146 3.71 -6.74 1.51
C VAL A 146 3.80 -8.24 1.75
N LYS A 147 4.31 -8.99 0.77
CA LYS A 147 4.53 -10.43 0.90
C LYS A 147 5.62 -10.69 1.94
N VAL A 148 5.43 -11.74 2.74
CA VAL A 148 6.46 -12.26 3.65
C VAL A 148 6.82 -13.66 3.17
N ILE A 149 8.11 -14.01 3.10
CA ILE A 149 8.54 -15.38 2.79
C ILE A 149 8.27 -16.25 4.03
N ASN A 150 7.69 -17.44 3.81
CA ASN A 150 7.21 -18.37 4.85
C ASN A 150 8.20 -18.59 6.02
N ASP A 151 9.50 -18.63 5.77
CA ASP A 151 10.52 -18.91 6.81
C ASP A 151 10.56 -17.85 7.93
N LYS A 152 10.14 -16.61 7.65
CA LYS A 152 10.03 -15.55 8.67
C LYS A 152 8.69 -15.61 9.42
N TYR A 153 7.64 -16.11 8.77
CA TYR A 153 6.34 -16.32 9.41
C TYR A 153 6.45 -17.35 10.54
N THR A 154 7.25 -18.40 10.35
CA THR A 154 7.58 -19.41 11.37
C THR A 154 8.38 -18.84 12.54
N ILE A 155 9.29 -17.88 12.31
CA ILE A 155 10.06 -17.21 13.37
C ILE A 155 9.20 -16.21 14.17
N ILE A 156 8.26 -15.52 13.52
CA ILE A 156 7.32 -14.63 14.21
C ILE A 156 6.26 -15.46 14.96
N GLN A 157 5.84 -16.59 14.39
CA GLN A 157 5.00 -17.57 15.11
C GLN A 157 5.73 -18.16 16.31
N SER A 158 7.02 -18.46 16.29
CA SER A 158 7.69 -18.98 17.50
C SER A 158 7.71 -17.95 18.65
N CYS A 159 7.68 -16.65 18.35
CA CYS A 159 7.48 -15.58 19.35
C CYS A 159 6.00 -15.39 19.76
N MET A 160 5.04 -15.79 18.93
CA MET A 160 3.59 -15.70 19.18
C MET A 160 2.94 -17.04 19.60
N CYS A 161 3.68 -18.15 19.59
CA CYS A 161 3.24 -19.50 19.93
C CYS A 161 3.24 -19.72 21.44
N LYS A 162 2.47 -18.88 22.13
CA LYS A 162 1.67 -19.32 23.28
C LYS A 162 0.17 -19.28 23.02
N TYR A 163 -0.32 -18.90 21.82
CA TYR A 163 -1.75 -18.62 21.66
C TYR A 163 -2.53 -19.27 20.50
N PHE A 164 -1.92 -19.87 19.46
CA PHE A 164 -2.72 -20.48 18.39
C PHE A 164 -2.12 -21.78 17.86
N ASN A 165 -2.53 -22.90 18.47
CA ASN A 165 -2.45 -24.21 17.84
C ASN A 165 -3.79 -24.52 17.14
N ASN A 166 -3.66 -25.18 15.99
CA ASN A 166 -4.71 -25.82 15.18
C ASN A 166 -5.41 -24.90 14.18
N ASN A 167 -4.84 -24.78 12.98
CA ASN A 167 -5.40 -25.46 11.79
C ASN A 167 -4.51 -25.21 10.57
N HIS A 168 -4.20 -26.30 9.86
CA HIS A 168 -3.41 -26.31 8.63
C HIS A 168 -4.11 -25.54 7.51
N LEU A 169 -3.46 -24.50 6.98
CA LEU A 169 -3.76 -23.91 5.67
C LEU A 169 -2.44 -23.58 4.95
N GLU A 170 -2.06 -24.44 4.00
CA GLU A 170 -1.02 -24.15 3.01
C GLU A 170 -1.63 -23.31 1.88
N TYR A 171 -1.68 -21.98 2.02
CA TYR A 171 -1.92 -21.09 0.89
C TYR A 171 -1.16 -19.78 1.12
N LEU A 172 -0.30 -19.44 0.15
CA LEU A 172 0.40 -18.15 -0.03
C LEU A 172 0.11 -17.14 1.09
N SER A 173 0.95 -17.15 2.12
CA SER A 173 0.81 -16.34 3.33
C SER A 173 1.05 -14.86 3.02
N PHE A 174 0.05 -14.19 2.48
CA PHE A 174 -0.07 -12.75 2.68
C PHE A 174 -0.58 -12.55 4.11
N ILE A 175 0.11 -11.73 4.91
CA ILE A 175 -0.41 -11.35 6.23
C ILE A 175 -1.79 -10.73 6.01
N ILE A 176 -2.80 -11.12 6.78
CA ILE A 176 -4.07 -10.40 6.91
C ILE A 176 -3.90 -9.40 8.06
N LEU A 177 -4.05 -8.12 7.75
CA LEU A 177 -4.01 -6.94 8.59
C LEU A 177 -5.47 -6.50 8.71
N PHE A 178 -6.23 -7.25 9.49
CA PHE A 178 -7.46 -6.73 10.08
C PHE A 178 -7.28 -6.64 11.59
N LEU A 179 -7.45 -5.40 12.07
CA LEU A 179 -8.08 -4.97 13.31
C LEU A 179 -8.03 -5.97 14.48
N CYS A 180 -7.30 -5.61 15.54
CA CYS A 180 -7.76 -5.94 16.90
C CYS A 180 -9.13 -5.28 17.12
N GLU A 181 -10.07 -6.02 17.71
CA GLU A 181 -11.37 -5.52 18.19
C GLU A 181 -11.23 -4.35 19.18
#